data_AF-A0A0L0HQR8-F1
#
_entry.id   AF-A0A0L0HQR8-F1
#
_cell.length_a   1.000
_cell.length_b   1.000
_cell.length_c   1.000
_cell.angle_alpha   90.00
_cell.angle_beta   90.00
_cell.angle_gamma   90.00
#
_symmetry.space_group_name_H-M   'P 1'
#
loop_
_entity.id
_entity.type
_entity.pdbx_description
1 polymer ?
#
loop_
_entity_poly.entity_id
_entity_poly.type
_entity_poly.pdbx_seq_one_letter_code
_entity_poly.pdbx_strand_id
1 'polypeptide(L)'
;MPQAVGKAAFGIADFLRYNEVYFDSSERTYGTTNSPNYSVKPLTNVVGFKLLDAQIPFSYYVFPEGRNTFQLYEPATDATTTVTIPPGNYTPSSFVAVLQTALETAGDAEYTVAFSTPTGKFTITSSVAEPFAVTFDFDGPGPWIGFTHAATFTASAGGVLVAPFVARLSGPDYIYVCSQSLGFLNYNTLRLGDASTSGAVVAKIPVTVNPGGVITWTDPDPTKLFECDVGVLERVDLYVAAGGDVTTPLDFNGAPFSLKFMFVTSDDIYVKRGAGDTLGNPTKRMMFSN
;
A
#
# COMPACT_ATOMS: atom_id res chain seq x y z
N MET A 1 -58.66 4.26 12.04
CA MET A 1 -58.07 3.81 10.78
C MET A 1 -56.60 3.50 11.05
N PRO A 2 -56.10 2.28 10.84
CA PRO A 2 -54.68 1.98 11.02
C PRO A 2 -53.91 2.56 9.83
N GLN A 3 -52.94 3.43 10.08
CA GLN A 3 -51.99 3.87 9.06
C GLN A 3 -51.17 2.66 8.61
N ALA A 4 -51.14 2.42 7.30
CA ALA A 4 -50.27 1.43 6.69
C ALA A 4 -48.81 1.82 6.97
N VAL A 5 -48.15 1.06 7.83
CA VAL A 5 -46.71 1.15 8.02
C VAL A 5 -46.08 0.61 6.74
N GLY A 6 -45.60 1.53 5.90
CA GLY A 6 -44.82 1.20 4.72
C GLY A 6 -43.65 0.33 5.15
N LYS A 7 -43.64 -0.92 4.67
CA LYS A 7 -42.54 -1.84 4.88
C LYS A 7 -41.34 -1.24 4.14
N ALA A 8 -40.37 -0.70 4.87
CA ALA A 8 -39.12 -0.22 4.29
C ALA A 8 -38.50 -1.38 3.50
N ALA A 9 -38.56 -1.29 2.17
CA ALA A 9 -37.84 -2.18 1.31
C ALA A 9 -36.36 -1.81 1.47
N PHE A 10 -35.54 -2.81 1.79
CA PHE A 10 -34.08 -2.69 1.94
C PHE A 10 -33.59 -2.04 3.23
N GLY A 11 -33.85 -2.64 4.41
CA GLY A 11 -32.95 -2.69 5.59
C GLY A 11 -32.29 -1.39 6.12
N ILE A 12 -32.67 -0.24 5.62
CA ILE A 12 -32.02 1.05 5.78
C ILE A 12 -33.14 2.01 6.16
N ALA A 13 -32.87 2.86 7.15
CA ALA A 13 -33.84 3.86 7.54
C ALA A 13 -34.16 4.82 6.38
N ASP A 14 -35.42 5.22 6.24
CA ASP A 14 -35.95 6.02 5.12
C ASP A 14 -35.24 7.37 4.90
N PHE A 15 -34.50 7.85 5.90
CA PHE A 15 -33.75 9.11 5.89
C PHE A 15 -32.29 8.97 5.38
N LEU A 16 -31.82 7.76 5.10
CA LEU A 16 -30.49 7.53 4.53
C LEU A 16 -30.58 7.36 3.01
N ARG A 17 -29.54 7.83 2.32
CA ARG A 17 -29.38 7.68 0.87
C ARG A 17 -28.02 7.06 0.55
N TYR A 18 -28.02 6.19 -0.44
CA TYR A 18 -26.81 5.55 -0.96
C TYR A 18 -26.36 6.24 -2.23
N ASN A 19 -25.09 6.59 -2.28
CA ASN A 19 -24.44 7.18 -3.43
C ASN A 19 -23.23 6.32 -3.78
N GLU A 20 -23.23 5.72 -4.97
CA GLU A 20 -22.04 5.09 -5.53
C GLU A 20 -21.28 6.11 -6.38
N VAL A 21 -19.97 6.22 -6.15
CA VAL A 21 -19.10 7.11 -6.90
C VAL A 21 -17.93 6.30 -7.44
N TYR A 22 -17.69 6.46 -8.74
CA TYR A 22 -16.62 5.81 -9.48
C TYR A 22 -15.49 6.82 -9.67
N PHE A 23 -14.29 6.44 -9.27
CA PHE A 23 -13.09 7.24 -9.40
C PHE A 23 -12.10 6.52 -10.31
N ASP A 24 -11.85 7.07 -11.49
CA ASP A 24 -10.76 6.65 -12.38
C ASP A 24 -9.65 7.70 -12.32
N SER A 25 -8.41 7.29 -12.00
CA SER A 25 -7.26 8.20 -11.89
C SER A 25 -6.93 8.96 -13.19
N SER A 26 -7.37 8.46 -14.34
CA SER A 26 -7.26 9.17 -15.63
C SER A 26 -8.25 10.32 -15.75
N GLU A 27 -9.39 10.28 -15.06
CA GLU A 27 -10.45 11.29 -15.07
C GLU A 27 -10.33 12.32 -13.93
N ARG A 28 -9.16 12.39 -13.28
CA ARG A 28 -8.89 13.35 -12.21
C ARG A 28 -9.16 14.80 -12.64
N THR A 29 -9.61 15.62 -11.70
CA THR A 29 -9.75 17.08 -11.91
C THR A 29 -8.40 17.78 -11.88
N TYR A 30 -7.52 17.38 -10.97
CA TYR A 30 -6.13 17.85 -10.86
C TYR A 30 -5.24 16.81 -10.17
N GLY A 31 -3.95 17.11 -10.00
CA GLY A 31 -2.96 16.18 -9.45
C GLY A 31 -2.34 15.29 -10.52
N THR A 32 -1.83 14.13 -10.11
CA THR A 32 -1.19 13.14 -10.99
C THR A 32 -2.02 11.86 -11.08
N THR A 33 -1.70 10.95 -12.00
CA THR A 33 -2.34 9.62 -12.05
C THR A 33 -2.07 8.81 -10.78
N ASN A 34 -0.93 9.03 -10.11
CA ASN A 34 -0.58 8.33 -8.87
C ASN A 34 -1.22 8.96 -7.62
N SER A 35 -1.65 10.22 -7.73
CA SER A 35 -2.31 10.97 -6.64
C SER A 35 -3.41 11.88 -7.20
N PRO A 36 -4.48 11.29 -7.76
CA PRO A 36 -5.57 12.03 -8.37
C PRO A 36 -6.39 12.76 -7.31
N ASN A 37 -6.86 13.95 -7.69
CA ASN A 37 -7.84 14.70 -6.92
C ASN A 37 -9.10 14.90 -7.77
N TYR A 38 -10.26 14.72 -7.16
CA TYR A 38 -11.56 14.77 -7.82
C TYR A 38 -12.42 15.87 -7.25
N SER A 39 -13.04 16.65 -8.13
CA SER A 39 -14.21 17.46 -7.78
C SER A 39 -15.46 16.64 -8.08
N VAL A 40 -16.23 16.31 -7.04
CA VAL A 40 -17.47 15.54 -7.18
C VAL A 40 -18.68 16.47 -7.06
N LYS A 41 -19.84 16.02 -7.55
CA LYS A 41 -21.10 16.68 -7.20
C LYS A 41 -21.21 16.69 -5.67
N PRO A 42 -21.42 17.85 -5.02
CA PRO A 42 -21.42 17.93 -3.56
C PRO A 42 -22.40 16.94 -2.94
N LEU A 43 -21.90 16.09 -2.04
CA LEU A 43 -22.71 15.22 -1.18
C LEU A 43 -22.83 15.87 0.19
N THR A 44 -24.06 16.13 0.65
CA THR A 44 -24.32 16.75 1.95
C THR A 44 -24.59 15.72 3.04
N ASN A 45 -24.16 16.00 4.26
CA ASN A 45 -24.38 15.17 5.45
C ASN A 45 -23.95 13.71 5.24
N VAL A 46 -22.71 13.49 4.80
CA VAL A 46 -22.14 12.14 4.66
C VAL A 46 -21.89 11.58 6.07
N VAL A 47 -22.55 10.48 6.38
CA VAL A 47 -22.52 9.80 7.68
C VAL A 47 -21.72 8.49 7.65
N GLY A 48 -21.35 8.03 6.47
CA GLY A 48 -20.44 6.90 6.33
C GLY A 48 -19.97 6.69 4.90
N PHE A 49 -18.88 5.95 4.77
CA PHE A 49 -18.35 5.59 3.46
C PHE A 49 -17.63 4.24 3.49
N LYS A 50 -17.39 3.68 2.29
CA LYS A 50 -16.60 2.48 2.09
C LYS A 50 -16.05 2.38 0.67
N LEU A 51 -14.88 1.78 0.52
CA LEU A 51 -14.45 1.23 -0.77
C LEU A 51 -15.21 -0.08 -1.04
N LEU A 52 -15.85 -0.19 -2.19
CA LEU A 52 -16.59 -1.39 -2.61
C LEU A 52 -15.79 -2.25 -3.60
N ASP A 53 -15.10 -1.61 -4.54
CA ASP A 53 -14.40 -2.29 -5.63
C ASP A 53 -13.13 -1.53 -6.01
N ALA A 54 -12.10 -2.25 -6.44
CA ALA A 54 -10.85 -1.68 -6.90
C ALA A 54 -10.26 -2.49 -8.06
N GLN A 55 -9.73 -1.76 -9.04
CA GLN A 55 -8.96 -2.29 -10.17
C GLN A 55 -7.66 -1.50 -10.26
N ILE A 56 -6.56 -2.11 -9.83
CA ILE A 56 -5.27 -1.45 -9.66
C ILE A 56 -4.22 -2.20 -10.50
N PRO A 57 -3.58 -1.57 -11.49
CA PRO A 57 -2.53 -2.23 -12.25
C PRO A 57 -1.31 -2.48 -11.35
N PHE A 58 -0.76 -3.69 -11.39
CA PHE A 58 0.54 -3.96 -10.80
C PHE A 58 1.64 -3.57 -11.79
N SER A 59 1.68 -2.28 -12.11
CA SER A 59 2.71 -1.68 -12.98
C SER A 59 3.87 -1.06 -12.21
N TYR A 60 3.72 -0.81 -10.90
CA TYR A 60 4.79 -0.27 -10.05
C TYR A 60 5.96 -1.26 -9.91
N TYR A 61 7.15 -0.73 -9.62
CA TYR A 61 8.36 -1.54 -9.47
C TYR A 61 8.54 -2.01 -8.02
N VAL A 62 8.88 -3.30 -7.87
CA VAL A 62 9.36 -3.87 -6.60
C VAL A 62 10.71 -3.28 -6.22
N PHE A 63 11.56 -2.99 -7.20
CA PHE A 63 12.77 -2.21 -7.04
C PHE A 63 12.54 -0.82 -7.66
N PRO A 64 11.98 0.16 -6.93
CA PRO A 64 11.81 1.51 -7.43
C PRO A 64 13.12 2.30 -7.34
N GLU A 65 13.22 3.35 -8.16
CA GLU A 65 14.32 4.30 -8.06
C GLU A 65 14.37 4.96 -6.67
N GLY A 66 15.58 5.18 -6.15
CA GLY A 66 15.81 5.78 -4.83
C GLY A 66 15.76 4.77 -3.66
N ARG A 67 15.29 3.54 -3.90
CA ARG A 67 15.28 2.44 -2.91
C ARG A 67 15.97 1.18 -3.41
N ASN A 68 16.75 1.31 -4.47
CA ASN A 68 17.36 0.23 -5.25
C ASN A 68 18.88 0.15 -5.09
N THR A 69 19.44 0.75 -4.04
CA THR A 69 20.90 0.81 -3.81
C THR A 69 21.31 0.23 -2.46
N PHE A 70 22.54 -0.27 -2.38
CA PHE A 70 23.19 -0.72 -1.14
C PHE A 70 24.71 -0.60 -1.27
N GLN A 71 25.46 -0.72 -0.17
CA GLN A 71 26.91 -0.60 -0.19
C GLN A 71 27.59 -1.99 -0.25
N LEU A 72 28.67 -2.09 -1.02
CA LEU A 72 29.58 -3.24 -1.11
C LEU A 72 30.95 -2.81 -0.60
N TYR A 73 31.53 -3.56 0.33
CA TYR A 73 32.90 -3.40 0.81
C TYR A 73 33.75 -4.58 0.36
N GLU A 74 34.87 -4.28 -0.31
CA GLU A 74 35.84 -5.28 -0.77
C GLU A 74 37.20 -5.07 -0.09
N PRO A 75 37.69 -6.04 0.70
CA PRO A 75 38.95 -5.87 1.45
C PRO A 75 40.19 -5.83 0.55
N ALA A 76 40.13 -6.41 -0.64
CA ALA A 76 41.27 -6.43 -1.57
C ALA A 76 41.67 -5.02 -2.04
N THR A 77 40.70 -4.11 -2.13
CA THR A 77 40.90 -2.71 -2.53
C THR A 77 40.67 -1.72 -1.40
N ASP A 78 40.22 -2.20 -0.23
CA ASP A 78 39.79 -1.41 0.92
C ASP A 78 38.76 -0.33 0.52
N ALA A 79 37.92 -0.63 -0.47
CA ALA A 79 36.95 0.29 -1.03
C ALA A 79 35.52 -0.08 -0.62
N THR A 80 34.70 0.94 -0.38
CA THR A 80 33.24 0.81 -0.27
C THR A 80 32.58 1.48 -1.47
N THR A 81 31.82 0.73 -2.25
CA THR A 81 31.16 1.19 -3.47
C THR A 81 29.65 0.99 -3.39
N THR A 82 28.90 1.82 -4.11
CA THR A 82 27.44 1.73 -4.15
C THR A 82 27.00 0.82 -5.29
N VAL A 83 26.35 -0.28 -4.93
CA VAL A 83 25.68 -1.18 -5.87
C VAL A 83 24.29 -0.62 -6.17
N THR A 84 23.97 -0.50 -7.46
CA THR A 84 22.66 -0.01 -7.92
C THR A 84 21.97 -1.09 -8.74
N ILE A 85 20.83 -1.57 -8.27
CA ILE A 85 19.96 -2.47 -9.01
C ILE A 85 19.09 -1.61 -9.93
N PRO A 86 19.02 -1.85 -11.25
CA PRO A 86 18.12 -1.09 -12.12
C PRO A 86 16.66 -1.15 -11.63
N PRO A 87 15.85 -0.09 -11.82
CA PRO A 87 14.45 -0.15 -11.46
C PRO A 87 13.69 -1.22 -12.25
N GLY A 88 12.83 -1.99 -11.57
CA GLY A 88 12.09 -3.04 -12.26
C GLY A 88 11.40 -4.08 -11.39
N ASN A 89 10.81 -5.05 -12.09
CA ASN A 89 10.17 -6.25 -11.54
C ASN A 89 10.91 -7.47 -12.07
N TYR A 90 11.36 -8.36 -11.18
CA TYR A 90 12.23 -9.47 -11.55
C TYR A 90 11.70 -10.79 -11.02
N THR A 91 11.87 -11.86 -11.82
CA THR A 91 11.74 -13.22 -11.31
C THR A 91 13.04 -13.61 -10.60
N PRO A 92 13.05 -14.64 -9.75
CA PRO A 92 14.31 -15.11 -9.16
C PRO A 92 15.38 -15.44 -10.20
N SER A 93 14.98 -16.01 -11.35
CA SER A 93 15.91 -16.37 -12.43
C SER A 93 16.50 -15.15 -13.15
N SER A 94 15.69 -14.13 -13.47
CA SER A 94 16.22 -12.92 -14.11
C SER A 94 17.00 -12.05 -13.13
N PHE A 95 16.62 -12.06 -11.85
CA PHE A 95 17.28 -11.27 -10.83
C PHE A 95 18.71 -11.72 -10.53
N VAL A 96 19.02 -13.02 -10.66
CA VAL A 96 20.39 -13.54 -10.51
C VAL A 96 21.36 -12.78 -11.43
N ALA A 97 21.04 -12.67 -12.72
CA ALA A 97 21.89 -11.98 -13.69
C ALA A 97 21.99 -10.48 -13.38
N VAL A 98 20.87 -9.85 -13.00
CA VAL A 98 20.83 -8.42 -12.68
C VAL A 98 21.71 -8.10 -11.46
N LEU A 99 21.58 -8.88 -10.38
CA LEU A 99 22.37 -8.66 -9.16
C LEU A 99 23.86 -8.92 -9.42
N GLN A 100 24.19 -9.96 -10.18
CA GLN A 100 25.58 -10.24 -10.56
C GLN A 100 26.19 -9.07 -11.33
N THR A 101 25.53 -8.59 -12.39
CA THR A 101 26.03 -7.45 -13.17
C THR A 101 26.14 -6.19 -12.31
N ALA A 102 25.20 -5.94 -11.39
CA ALA A 102 25.26 -4.79 -10.50
C ALA A 102 26.45 -4.85 -9.53
N LEU A 103 26.78 -6.03 -9.01
CA LEU A 103 27.96 -6.24 -8.15
C LEU A 103 29.25 -6.06 -8.94
N GLU A 104 29.39 -6.71 -10.11
CA GLU A 104 30.58 -6.62 -10.97
C GLU A 104 30.80 -5.22 -11.56
N THR A 105 29.73 -4.42 -11.68
CA THR A 105 29.85 -3.01 -12.12
C THR A 105 30.35 -2.12 -10.99
N ALA A 106 30.03 -2.45 -9.73
CA ALA A 106 30.35 -1.62 -8.58
C ALA A 106 31.69 -2.02 -7.90
N GLY A 107 32.03 -3.30 -7.92
CA GLY A 107 33.25 -3.85 -7.32
C GLY A 107 34.30 -4.25 -8.35
N ASP A 108 35.46 -4.68 -7.85
CA ASP A 108 36.60 -5.12 -8.66
C ASP A 108 36.67 -6.67 -8.79
N ALA A 109 35.96 -7.42 -7.95
CA ALA A 109 35.92 -8.88 -8.04
C ALA A 109 34.87 -9.38 -9.05
N GLU A 110 35.06 -10.63 -9.52
CA GLU A 110 34.01 -11.36 -10.24
C GLU A 110 33.05 -11.99 -9.23
N TYR A 111 31.75 -11.93 -9.50
CA TYR A 111 30.73 -12.47 -8.61
C TYR A 111 29.90 -13.55 -9.29
N THR A 112 29.58 -14.62 -8.57
CA THR A 112 28.56 -15.59 -8.97
C THR A 112 27.38 -15.47 -8.05
N VAL A 113 26.21 -15.18 -8.60
CA VAL A 113 24.95 -15.15 -7.85
C VAL A 113 24.15 -16.41 -8.16
N ALA A 114 23.57 -17.03 -7.13
CA ALA A 114 22.70 -18.19 -7.27
C ALA A 114 21.44 -18.02 -6.43
N PHE A 115 20.32 -18.53 -6.94
CA PHE A 115 19.05 -18.62 -6.21
C PHE A 115 18.68 -20.08 -5.95
N SER A 116 18.40 -20.41 -4.70
CA SER A 116 17.95 -21.75 -4.31
C SER A 116 16.43 -21.77 -4.20
N THR A 117 15.73 -22.40 -5.15
CA THR A 117 14.28 -22.56 -5.11
C THR A 117 13.79 -23.27 -3.83
N PRO A 118 14.46 -24.32 -3.31
CA PRO A 118 14.03 -24.99 -2.09
C PRO A 118 14.05 -24.10 -0.84
N THR A 119 15.04 -23.21 -0.73
CA THR A 119 15.16 -22.33 0.45
C THR A 119 14.61 -20.93 0.22
N GLY A 120 14.40 -20.53 -1.04
CA GLY A 120 14.02 -19.19 -1.44
C GLY A 120 15.11 -18.14 -1.22
N LYS A 121 16.38 -18.54 -1.12
CA LYS A 121 17.50 -17.66 -0.71
C LYS A 121 18.48 -17.41 -1.85
N PHE A 122 19.08 -16.22 -1.84
CA PHE A 122 20.23 -15.90 -2.67
C PHE A 122 21.54 -16.32 -1.99
N THR A 123 22.51 -16.72 -2.81
CA THR A 123 23.91 -16.91 -2.43
C THR A 123 24.77 -16.08 -3.39
N ILE A 124 25.67 -15.29 -2.84
CA ILE A 124 26.62 -14.45 -3.57
C ILE A 124 28.01 -14.99 -3.26
N THR A 125 28.77 -15.35 -4.28
CA THR A 125 30.13 -15.86 -4.15
C THR A 125 31.08 -14.95 -4.90
N SER A 126 32.11 -14.42 -4.24
CA SER A 126 33.21 -13.69 -4.88
C SER A 126 34.25 -14.68 -5.43
N SER A 127 34.91 -14.32 -6.53
CA SER A 127 36.08 -15.06 -7.02
C SER A 127 37.31 -14.92 -6.12
N VAL A 128 37.30 -13.95 -5.20
CA VAL A 128 38.33 -13.74 -4.18
C VAL A 128 37.89 -14.38 -2.85
N ALA A 129 38.80 -15.11 -2.21
CA ALA A 129 38.50 -15.85 -0.98
C ALA A 129 38.36 -14.96 0.28
N GLU A 130 38.84 -13.72 0.21
CA GLU A 130 38.72 -12.71 1.27
C GLU A 130 37.23 -12.34 1.49
N PRO A 131 36.77 -12.23 2.75
CA PRO A 131 35.39 -11.88 3.05
C PRO A 131 35.02 -10.45 2.65
N PHE A 132 34.14 -10.29 1.64
CA PHE A 132 33.49 -9.01 1.35
C PHE A 132 32.31 -8.75 2.31
N ALA A 133 31.77 -7.52 2.33
CA ALA A 133 30.58 -7.21 3.09
C ALA A 133 29.57 -6.38 2.28
N VAL A 134 28.28 -6.55 2.56
CA VAL A 134 27.20 -5.72 2.02
C VAL A 134 26.48 -4.99 3.15
N THR A 135 26.15 -3.72 2.96
CA THR A 135 25.42 -2.91 3.95
C THR A 135 24.17 -2.32 3.34
N PHE A 136 23.04 -2.52 4.02
CA PHE A 136 21.73 -2.02 3.61
C PHE A 136 21.24 -0.91 4.53
N ASP A 137 20.74 0.16 3.94
CA ASP A 137 20.04 1.22 4.68
C ASP A 137 18.61 0.83 5.03
N PHE A 138 17.91 1.71 5.75
CA PHE A 138 16.53 1.48 6.19
C PHE A 138 15.55 1.35 5.02
N ASP A 139 15.78 2.08 3.93
CA ASP A 139 14.89 2.08 2.76
C ASP A 139 15.42 1.28 1.57
N GLY A 140 16.60 0.66 1.71
CA GLY A 140 17.26 -0.09 0.65
C GLY A 140 16.61 -1.44 0.34
N PRO A 141 17.15 -2.16 -0.66
CA PRO A 141 16.53 -3.36 -1.23
C PRO A 141 16.70 -4.62 -0.38
N GLY A 142 17.35 -4.53 0.78
CA GLY A 142 17.71 -5.67 1.63
C GLY A 142 16.59 -6.71 1.80
N PRO A 143 15.38 -6.33 2.25
CA PRO A 143 14.28 -7.29 2.46
C PRO A 143 13.80 -7.96 1.18
N TRP A 144 13.90 -7.30 0.02
CA TRP A 144 13.49 -7.90 -1.25
C TRP A 144 14.45 -9.00 -1.66
N ILE A 145 15.71 -8.93 -1.25
CA ILE A 145 16.75 -9.91 -1.58
C ILE A 145 17.18 -10.80 -0.40
N GLY A 146 16.42 -10.79 0.69
CA GLY A 146 16.58 -11.73 1.81
C GLY A 146 17.51 -11.27 2.94
N PHE A 147 17.78 -9.97 3.05
CA PHE A 147 18.55 -9.35 4.13
C PHE A 147 17.68 -8.41 4.97
N THR A 148 18.10 -8.06 6.19
CA THR A 148 17.38 -7.05 6.99
C THR A 148 17.83 -5.64 6.63
N HIS A 149 17.00 -4.67 6.98
CA HIS A 149 17.34 -3.24 6.95
C HIS A 149 18.45 -2.87 7.92
N ALA A 150 19.12 -1.75 7.65
CA ALA A 150 20.06 -1.08 8.55
C ALA A 150 21.11 -2.02 9.14
N ALA A 151 21.67 -2.92 8.32
CA ALA A 151 22.57 -3.97 8.76
C ALA A 151 23.67 -4.23 7.74
N THR A 152 24.83 -4.64 8.27
CA THR A 152 25.98 -5.12 7.50
C THR A 152 26.07 -6.64 7.59
N PHE A 153 26.29 -7.28 6.44
CA PHE A 153 26.46 -8.73 6.32
C PHE A 153 27.80 -9.03 5.68
N THR A 154 28.64 -9.76 6.39
CA THR A 154 29.97 -10.17 5.91
C THR A 154 29.91 -11.60 5.39
N ALA A 155 30.53 -11.84 4.24
CA ALA A 155 30.72 -13.17 3.69
C ALA A 155 31.51 -14.07 4.66
N SER A 156 31.37 -15.39 4.52
CA SER A 156 32.24 -16.34 5.22
C SER A 156 33.65 -16.35 4.59
N ALA A 157 34.58 -17.04 5.26
CA ALA A 157 35.83 -17.44 4.62
C ALA A 157 35.53 -18.17 3.29
N GLY A 158 36.28 -17.83 2.24
CA GLY A 158 36.02 -18.30 0.88
C GLY A 158 35.08 -17.41 0.06
N GLY A 159 34.75 -16.21 0.55
CA GLY A 159 34.01 -15.21 -0.22
C GLY A 159 32.55 -15.58 -0.48
N VAL A 160 31.90 -16.34 0.41
CA VAL A 160 30.51 -16.79 0.23
C VAL A 160 29.57 -16.08 1.20
N LEU A 161 28.57 -15.39 0.68
CA LEU A 161 27.50 -14.76 1.47
C LEU A 161 26.15 -15.37 1.11
N VAL A 162 25.50 -15.99 2.09
CA VAL A 162 24.14 -16.54 1.94
C VAL A 162 23.14 -15.60 2.61
N ALA A 163 22.09 -15.21 1.89
CA ALA A 163 21.03 -14.38 2.44
C ALA A 163 20.37 -15.07 3.66
N PRO A 164 20.22 -14.39 4.80
CA PRO A 164 19.65 -15.01 6.00
C PRO A 164 18.16 -15.35 5.85
N PHE A 165 17.41 -14.60 5.04
CA PHE A 165 15.96 -14.73 4.86
C PHE A 165 15.58 -15.05 3.41
N VAL A 166 14.31 -15.43 3.21
CA VAL A 166 13.72 -15.67 1.89
C VAL A 166 13.60 -14.35 1.13
N ALA A 167 13.92 -14.36 -0.16
CA ALA A 167 13.75 -13.21 -1.04
C ALA A 167 12.27 -12.93 -1.32
N ARG A 168 11.90 -11.66 -1.40
CA ARG A 168 10.52 -11.17 -1.62
C ARG A 168 10.39 -10.39 -2.93
N LEU A 169 10.73 -11.05 -4.03
CA LEU A 169 10.70 -10.43 -5.37
C LEU A 169 9.29 -10.23 -5.94
N SER A 170 8.26 -10.84 -5.34
CA SER A 170 6.86 -10.64 -5.73
C SER A 170 6.31 -9.28 -5.32
N GLY A 171 7.06 -8.50 -4.53
CA GLY A 171 6.63 -7.23 -3.99
C GLY A 171 5.85 -7.35 -2.67
N PRO A 172 5.10 -6.30 -2.30
CA PRO A 172 4.36 -6.25 -1.05
C PRO A 172 3.10 -7.14 -1.12
N ASP A 173 2.78 -7.83 -0.02
CA ASP A 173 1.59 -8.70 0.04
C ASP A 173 0.27 -7.90 0.00
N TYR A 174 0.34 -6.62 0.38
CA TYR A 174 -0.80 -5.71 0.43
C TYR A 174 -0.41 -4.33 -0.05
N ILE A 175 -1.38 -3.67 -0.67
CA ILE A 175 -1.39 -2.24 -0.95
C ILE A 175 -2.50 -1.56 -0.15
N TYR A 176 -2.39 -0.26 0.01
CA TYR A 176 -3.31 0.56 0.77
C TYR A 176 -3.90 1.62 -0.14
N VAL A 177 -5.23 1.72 -0.16
CA VAL A 177 -5.90 2.89 -0.72
C VAL A 177 -5.93 3.94 0.37
N CYS A 178 -5.41 5.12 0.06
CA CYS A 178 -5.24 6.21 1.00
C CYS A 178 -5.97 7.48 0.52
N SER A 179 -6.39 8.30 1.47
CA SER A 179 -7.04 9.59 1.29
C SER A 179 -6.80 10.46 2.52
N GLN A 180 -6.28 11.67 2.34
CA GLN A 180 -6.14 12.65 3.42
C GLN A 180 -7.49 13.27 3.81
N SER A 181 -8.44 13.38 2.88
CA SER A 181 -9.77 13.87 3.21
C SER A 181 -10.65 12.82 3.88
N LEU A 182 -10.55 11.54 3.48
CA LEU A 182 -11.40 10.48 4.00
C LEU A 182 -10.76 9.68 5.15
N GLY A 183 -9.46 9.39 5.08
CA GLY A 183 -8.78 8.52 6.04
C GLY A 183 -8.83 9.04 7.49
N PHE A 184 -8.69 10.36 7.66
CA PHE A 184 -8.66 11.00 8.98
C PHE A 184 -10.04 11.11 9.63
N LEU A 185 -11.12 10.91 8.86
CA LEU A 185 -12.49 10.96 9.35
C LEU A 185 -12.91 9.66 10.05
N ASN A 186 -12.14 8.60 9.87
CA ASN A 186 -12.44 7.30 10.46
C ASN A 186 -12.04 7.27 11.93
N TYR A 187 -13.02 7.40 12.83
CA TYR A 187 -12.81 7.27 14.28
C TYR A 187 -12.35 5.86 14.72
N ASN A 188 -12.52 4.86 13.85
CA ASN A 188 -12.11 3.46 14.07
C ASN A 188 -10.83 3.13 13.26
N THR A 189 -9.86 4.05 13.22
CA THR A 189 -8.64 3.96 12.40
C THR A 189 -8.06 2.54 12.38
N LEU A 190 -7.83 2.00 11.17
CA LEU A 190 -6.93 0.87 10.97
C LEU A 190 -5.51 1.34 11.32
N ARG A 191 -5.15 1.21 12.61
CA ARG A 191 -3.80 1.54 13.08
C ARG A 191 -2.78 0.58 12.49
N LEU A 192 -2.09 1.04 11.46
CA LEU A 192 -0.84 0.43 11.01
C LEU A 192 0.27 0.89 11.96
N GLY A 193 0.52 0.10 13.01
CA GLY A 193 1.69 0.32 13.88
C GLY A 193 1.64 1.57 14.76
N ASP A 194 2.79 2.22 14.90
CA ASP A 194 3.05 3.41 15.70
C ASP A 194 2.22 4.61 15.24
N ALA A 195 1.64 5.31 16.20
CA ALA A 195 0.43 6.12 16.05
C ALA A 195 0.54 7.38 15.15
N SER A 196 1.65 7.62 14.46
CA SER A 196 1.94 8.86 13.71
C SER A 196 1.64 8.79 12.21
N THR A 197 1.56 7.61 11.60
CA THR A 197 1.38 7.42 10.13
C THR A 197 0.00 6.90 9.73
N SER A 198 -0.88 6.60 10.70
CA SER A 198 -2.14 5.89 10.49
C SER A 198 -3.29 6.72 9.86
N GLY A 199 -3.05 7.97 9.46
CA GLY A 199 -4.14 8.93 9.23
C GLY A 199 -4.86 8.82 7.88
N ALA A 200 -4.24 8.26 6.84
CA ALA A 200 -4.79 8.35 5.49
C ALA A 200 -5.42 7.04 4.96
N VAL A 201 -5.29 5.91 5.66
CA VAL A 201 -5.67 4.61 5.08
C VAL A 201 -7.19 4.41 5.07
N VAL A 202 -7.72 4.12 3.90
CA VAL A 202 -9.15 3.84 3.65
C VAL A 202 -9.41 2.35 3.50
N ALA A 203 -8.55 1.63 2.79
CA ALA A 203 -8.70 0.19 2.58
C ALA A 203 -7.34 -0.51 2.45
N LYS A 204 -7.30 -1.79 2.82
CA LYS A 204 -6.15 -2.68 2.64
C LYS A 204 -6.53 -3.74 1.61
N ILE A 205 -5.80 -3.82 0.51
CA ILE A 205 -6.10 -4.70 -0.62
C ILE A 205 -4.95 -5.72 -0.76
N PRO A 206 -5.22 -7.04 -0.76
CA PRO A 206 -4.20 -8.05 -1.02
C PRO A 206 -3.73 -8.00 -2.48
N VAL A 207 -2.43 -8.18 -2.68
CA VAL A 207 -1.84 -8.34 -4.01
C VAL A 207 -1.86 -9.81 -4.38
N THR A 208 -2.73 -10.18 -5.32
CA THR A 208 -2.97 -11.59 -5.72
C THR A 208 -2.46 -11.92 -7.12
N VAL A 209 -1.84 -10.95 -7.80
CA VAL A 209 -1.34 -11.08 -9.17
C VAL A 209 0.15 -10.79 -9.20
N ASN A 210 0.83 -11.30 -10.23
CA ASN A 210 2.22 -10.96 -10.51
C ASN A 210 2.31 -9.56 -11.17
N PRO A 211 3.51 -8.94 -11.17
CA PRO A 211 3.77 -7.73 -11.92
C PRO A 211 3.29 -7.81 -13.38
N GLY A 212 2.67 -6.74 -13.87
CA GLY A 212 1.99 -6.66 -15.17
C GLY A 212 0.52 -7.11 -15.16
N GLY A 213 0.04 -7.73 -14.08
CA GLY A 213 -1.38 -8.04 -13.90
C GLY A 213 -2.21 -6.86 -13.42
N VAL A 214 -3.51 -7.07 -13.29
CA VAL A 214 -4.46 -6.12 -12.67
C VAL A 214 -4.97 -6.75 -11.38
N ILE A 215 -4.73 -6.06 -10.27
CA ILE A 215 -5.29 -6.43 -8.96
C ILE A 215 -6.77 -6.05 -8.99
N THR A 216 -7.64 -7.04 -8.84
CA THR A 216 -9.07 -6.83 -8.65
C THR A 216 -9.45 -7.16 -7.22
N TRP A 217 -10.24 -6.30 -6.60
CA TRP A 217 -10.71 -6.51 -5.23
C TRP A 217 -12.12 -6.00 -5.07
N THR A 218 -12.94 -6.79 -4.38
CA THR A 218 -14.30 -6.41 -4.00
C THR A 218 -14.42 -6.60 -2.50
N ASP A 219 -15.07 -5.66 -1.83
CA ASP A 219 -15.26 -5.70 -0.39
C ASP A 219 -16.07 -6.94 0.03
N PRO A 220 -15.57 -7.75 0.99
CA PRO A 220 -16.24 -9.00 1.38
C PRO A 220 -17.50 -8.79 2.22
N ASP A 221 -17.73 -7.59 2.77
CA ASP A 221 -18.90 -7.29 3.62
C ASP A 221 -19.40 -5.86 3.37
N PRO A 222 -20.04 -5.58 2.22
CA PRO A 222 -20.40 -4.23 1.79
C PRO A 222 -21.43 -3.56 2.70
N THR A 223 -22.00 -4.30 3.67
CA THR A 223 -22.98 -3.78 4.62
C THR A 223 -22.35 -3.00 5.77
N LYS A 224 -21.06 -3.24 6.07
CA LYS A 224 -20.32 -2.55 7.13
C LYS A 224 -19.62 -1.31 6.60
N LEU A 225 -20.00 -0.15 7.14
CA LEU A 225 -19.48 1.14 6.73
C LEU A 225 -18.51 1.69 7.77
N PHE A 226 -17.57 2.53 7.33
CA PHE A 226 -16.89 3.41 8.26
C PHE A 226 -17.79 4.60 8.57
N GLU A 227 -17.98 4.87 9.86
CA GLU A 227 -18.70 6.07 10.30
C GLU A 227 -17.83 7.31 10.07
N CYS A 228 -18.40 8.32 9.44
CA CYS A 228 -17.79 9.64 9.29
C CYS A 228 -18.84 10.72 9.55
N ASP A 229 -18.40 11.97 9.71
CA ASP A 229 -19.29 13.13 9.82
C ASP A 229 -18.74 14.23 8.93
N VAL A 230 -19.26 14.30 7.70
CA VAL A 230 -18.87 15.32 6.71
C VAL A 230 -20.10 16.10 6.29
N GLY A 231 -20.12 17.38 6.65
CA GLY A 231 -21.22 18.27 6.26
C GLY A 231 -21.38 18.41 4.75
N VAL A 232 -20.28 18.57 4.02
CA VAL A 232 -20.25 18.59 2.55
C VAL A 232 -18.98 17.91 2.05
N LEU A 233 -19.14 16.89 1.20
CA LEU A 233 -18.06 16.26 0.45
C LEU A 233 -18.13 16.70 -1.00
N GLU A 234 -17.21 17.58 -1.40
CA GLU A 234 -17.08 18.08 -2.77
C GLU A 234 -15.72 17.75 -3.39
N ARG A 235 -14.76 17.33 -2.57
CA ARG A 235 -13.40 16.97 -3.00
C ARG A 235 -12.96 15.67 -2.36
N VAL A 236 -12.34 14.83 -3.17
CA VAL A 236 -11.73 13.57 -2.72
C VAL A 236 -10.33 13.49 -3.29
N ASP A 237 -9.34 13.33 -2.41
CA ASP A 237 -7.98 12.97 -2.79
C ASP A 237 -7.78 11.47 -2.58
N LEU A 238 -7.19 10.79 -3.57
CA LEU A 238 -6.91 9.36 -3.49
C LEU A 238 -5.47 9.12 -3.93
N TYR A 239 -4.82 8.15 -3.31
CA TYR A 239 -3.57 7.56 -3.79
C TYR A 239 -3.48 6.13 -3.30
N VAL A 240 -2.57 5.36 -3.88
CA VAL A 240 -2.27 4.00 -3.44
C VAL A 240 -0.85 3.97 -2.93
N ALA A 241 -0.63 3.33 -1.79
CA ALA A 241 0.68 3.14 -1.18
C ALA A 241 0.94 1.64 -0.93
N ALA A 242 2.17 1.24 -0.64
CA ALA A 242 2.48 -0.16 -0.38
C ALA A 242 3.51 -0.38 0.73
N GLY A 243 3.49 -1.60 1.28
CA GLY A 243 4.39 -1.98 2.36
C GLY A 243 4.07 -1.23 3.66
N GLY A 244 5.10 -0.85 4.40
CA GLY A 244 4.94 -0.09 5.65
C GLY A 244 4.81 1.42 5.45
N ASP A 245 5.10 1.93 4.24
CA ASP A 245 5.03 3.35 3.93
C ASP A 245 3.69 3.68 3.28
N VAL A 246 2.81 4.32 4.06
CA VAL A 246 1.51 4.80 3.59
C VAL A 246 1.52 6.27 3.20
N THR A 247 2.69 6.92 3.21
CA THR A 247 2.84 8.34 2.91
C THR A 247 3.29 8.60 1.48
N THR A 248 3.99 7.64 0.87
CA THR A 248 4.49 7.74 -0.50
C THR A 248 3.54 7.04 -1.48
N PRO A 249 2.97 7.77 -2.45
CA PRO A 249 2.20 7.17 -3.53
C PRO A 249 3.06 6.23 -4.39
N LEU A 250 2.49 5.08 -4.74
CA LEU A 250 3.08 4.18 -5.73
C LEU A 250 3.13 4.85 -7.10
N ASP A 251 4.23 4.63 -7.82
CA ASP A 251 4.31 5.01 -9.21
C ASP A 251 3.76 3.91 -10.11
N PHE A 252 2.58 4.14 -10.70
CA PHE A 252 1.97 3.21 -11.63
C PHE A 252 2.54 3.28 -13.05
N ASN A 253 3.68 3.96 -13.26
CA ASN A 253 4.33 4.06 -14.56
C ASN A 253 3.37 4.55 -15.66
N GLY A 254 2.50 5.51 -15.29
CA GLY A 254 1.49 6.10 -16.16
C GLY A 254 0.19 5.29 -16.31
N ALA A 255 0.09 4.07 -15.78
CA ALA A 255 -1.13 3.28 -15.83
C ALA A 255 -2.19 3.81 -14.85
N PRO A 256 -3.47 3.95 -15.26
CA PRO A 256 -4.53 4.39 -14.36
C PRO A 256 -5.04 3.24 -13.49
N PHE A 257 -5.49 3.57 -12.28
CA PHE A 257 -6.31 2.72 -11.42
C PHE A 257 -7.75 3.26 -11.31
N SER A 258 -8.68 2.36 -10.95
CA SER A 258 -10.09 2.66 -10.74
C SER A 258 -10.59 2.15 -9.39
N LEU A 259 -11.41 2.95 -8.72
CA LEU A 259 -11.99 2.67 -7.41
C LEU A 259 -13.49 2.99 -7.40
N LYS A 260 -14.30 2.13 -6.78
CA LYS A 260 -15.72 2.39 -6.54
C LYS A 260 -15.98 2.56 -5.05
N PHE A 261 -16.54 3.71 -4.68
CA PHE A 261 -16.91 4.02 -3.32
C PHE A 261 -18.41 4.03 -3.12
N MET A 262 -18.84 3.64 -1.92
CA MET A 262 -20.16 3.90 -1.37
C MET A 262 -20.06 5.07 -0.38
N PHE A 263 -20.95 6.04 -0.52
CA PHE A 263 -21.19 7.09 0.48
C PHE A 263 -22.64 7.02 0.95
N VAL A 264 -22.84 7.09 2.26
CA VAL A 264 -24.17 7.19 2.87
C VAL A 264 -24.38 8.61 3.36
N THR A 265 -25.46 9.24 2.89
CA THR A 265 -25.86 10.58 3.31
C THR A 265 -27.15 10.54 4.12
N SER A 266 -27.32 11.48 5.05
CA SER A 266 -28.53 11.66 5.85
C SER A 266 -29.31 12.89 5.40
N ASP A 267 -30.61 12.72 5.13
CA ASP A 267 -31.54 13.83 4.91
C ASP A 267 -31.79 14.63 6.21
N ASP A 268 -31.54 14.00 7.37
CA ASP A 268 -31.68 14.63 8.68
C ASP A 268 -30.37 15.33 9.09
N ILE A 269 -30.43 16.66 9.22
CA ILE A 269 -29.36 17.54 9.70
C ILE A 269 -29.07 17.29 11.20
N TYR A 270 -30.00 16.65 11.94
CA TYR A 270 -29.91 16.47 13.39
C TYR A 270 -29.18 15.21 13.86
N VAL A 271 -28.53 14.43 12.97
CA VAL A 271 -27.56 13.41 13.40
C VAL A 271 -26.22 14.07 13.80
N LYS A 272 -26.25 15.22 14.46
CA LYS A 272 -25.09 15.72 15.20
C LYS A 272 -24.99 14.90 16.47
N ARG A 273 -24.02 14.00 16.55
CA ARG A 273 -23.61 13.41 17.83
C ARG A 273 -23.22 14.56 18.75
N GLY A 274 -24.05 14.79 19.77
CA GLY A 274 -23.87 15.87 20.71
C GLY A 274 -22.52 15.80 21.41
N ALA A 275 -21.62 16.72 21.08
CA ALA A 275 -20.65 17.21 22.03
C ALA A 275 -21.42 18.07 23.07
N GLY A 276 -22.15 17.42 23.98
CA GLY A 276 -22.88 18.08 25.06
C GLY A 276 -24.29 17.55 25.38
N ASP A 277 -24.83 16.58 24.63
CA ASP A 277 -26.14 16.03 24.98
C ASP A 277 -26.00 15.01 26.12
N THR A 278 -26.31 15.48 27.33
CA THR A 278 -26.29 14.69 28.55
C THR A 278 -27.48 13.73 28.52
N LEU A 279 -27.20 12.48 28.15
CA LEU A 279 -27.93 11.26 28.51
C LEU A 279 -29.36 11.47 29.01
N GLY A 280 -30.31 11.64 28.09
CA GLY A 280 -31.75 11.63 28.40
C GLY A 280 -32.56 10.60 27.62
N ASN A 281 -32.10 10.13 26.45
CA ASN A 281 -32.88 9.15 25.69
C ASN A 281 -31.99 8.13 24.94
N PRO A 282 -31.76 6.91 25.51
CA PRO A 282 -30.89 5.89 24.92
C PRO A 282 -31.47 5.17 23.69
N THR A 283 -32.62 5.58 23.13
CA THR A 283 -33.33 4.80 22.09
C THR A 283 -32.95 5.13 20.64
N LYS A 284 -32.06 6.09 20.37
CA LYS A 284 -31.64 6.45 19.00
C LYS A 284 -30.12 6.41 18.77
N ARG A 285 -29.41 5.48 19.41
CA ARG A 285 -28.09 5.09 18.90
C ARG A 285 -28.33 4.24 17.65
N MET A 286 -27.96 4.76 16.47
CA MET A 286 -27.78 3.92 15.29
C MET A 286 -26.66 2.92 15.61
N MET A 287 -27.04 1.74 16.08
CA MET A 287 -26.17 0.57 16.00
C MET A 287 -26.22 0.13 14.54
N PHE A 288 -25.15 0.41 13.79
CA PHE A 288 -24.83 -0.45 12.66
C PHE A 288 -24.57 -1.83 13.27
N SER A 289 -25.54 -2.74 13.16
CA SER A 289 -25.37 -4.10 13.66
C SER A 289 -24.23 -4.76 12.89
N ASN A 290 -23.20 -5.21 13.62
CA ASN A 290 -22.09 -6.01 13.08
C ASN A 290 -22.56 -7.37 12.56
#